data_AF-G5E3G7-F1
#
_entry.id   AF-G5E3G7-F1
#
_cell.length_a   1.000
_cell.length_b   1.000
_cell.length_c   1.000
_cell.angle_alpha   90.00
_cell.angle_beta   90.00
_cell.angle_gamma   90.00
#
_symmetry.space_group_name_H-M   'P 1'
#
loop_
_entity.id
_entity.type
_entity.pdbx_description
1 polymer ?
#
loop_
_entity_poly.entity_id
_entity_poly.type
_entity_poly.pdbx_seq_one_letter_code
_entity_poly.pdbx_strand_id
1 'polypeptide(L)'
;ERIEQQQAKDREELEDAVGFSRIIQAISTSGKLVVGHNMLLDVMHTIHQFFCQLPDDLNEFKEVTNCVFPRVLDTKLMASTNPFKEIIYNTSLAELEKRLKDSPFKPPKVDGADGFQSHNTASEQLHEAGYDKTSDLYQLFSAFGNIQVSWIDDTSAFVSLSQADQVQIAVNTSKYAESYRIQTYAEY
;
A
#
# COMPACT_ATOMS: atom_id res chain seq x y z
N GLU A 1 -1.35 -52.04 6.19
CA GLU A 1 -2.76 -51.80 5.81
C GLU A 1 -3.53 -50.84 6.72
N ARG A 2 -4.04 -51.21 7.91
CA ARG A 2 -4.84 -50.26 8.74
C ARG A 2 -4.07 -49.03 9.23
N ILE A 3 -2.80 -49.19 9.56
CA ILE A 3 -1.93 -48.09 10.00
C ILE A 3 -1.61 -47.16 8.82
N GLU A 4 -1.40 -47.71 7.62
CA GLU A 4 -1.13 -46.92 6.41
C GLU A 4 -2.37 -46.15 5.95
N GLN A 5 -3.57 -46.75 6.06
CA GLN A 5 -4.83 -46.05 5.78
C GLN A 5 -5.12 -44.93 6.78
N GLN A 6 -4.83 -45.15 8.07
CA GLN A 6 -4.97 -44.09 9.08
C GLN A 6 -3.97 -42.96 8.82
N GLN A 7 -2.71 -43.27 8.51
CA GLN A 7 -1.69 -42.27 8.17
C GLN A 7 -2.03 -41.47 6.90
N ALA A 8 -2.61 -42.12 5.89
CA ALA A 8 -3.04 -41.43 4.68
C ALA A 8 -4.19 -40.45 4.96
N LYS A 9 -5.15 -40.87 5.80
CA LYS A 9 -6.30 -40.04 6.19
C LYS A 9 -5.87 -38.87 7.07
N ASP A 10 -5.00 -39.10 8.05
CA ASP A 10 -4.44 -38.04 8.90
C ASP A 10 -3.63 -37.02 8.09
N ARG A 11 -2.95 -37.48 7.03
CA ARG A 11 -2.20 -36.63 6.09
C ARG A 11 -3.13 -35.80 5.20
N GLU A 12 -4.24 -36.37 4.75
CA GLU A 12 -5.27 -35.66 3.98
C GLU A 12 -5.98 -34.60 4.84
N GLU A 13 -6.37 -34.94 6.07
CA GLU A 13 -6.97 -33.99 7.03
C GLU A 13 -5.99 -32.85 7.38
N LEU A 14 -4.69 -33.15 7.48
CA LEU A 14 -3.65 -32.13 7.65
C LEU A 14 -3.50 -31.24 6.40
N GLU A 15 -3.50 -31.81 5.19
CA GLU A 15 -3.40 -31.05 3.94
C GLU A 15 -4.61 -30.13 3.71
N ASP A 16 -5.80 -30.58 4.13
CA ASP A 16 -7.03 -29.78 4.11
C ASP A 16 -7.01 -28.66 5.15
N ALA A 17 -6.47 -28.91 6.34
CA ALA A 17 -6.35 -27.91 7.41
C ALA A 17 -5.43 -26.74 7.04
N VAL A 18 -4.44 -26.94 6.17
CA VAL A 18 -3.51 -25.88 5.72
C VAL A 18 -4.17 -24.96 4.68
N GLY A 19 -5.17 -25.43 3.91
CA GLY A 19 -6.02 -24.61 3.05
C GLY A 19 -5.32 -23.50 2.26
N PHE A 20 -5.68 -22.24 2.53
CA PHE A 20 -5.13 -21.05 1.87
C PHE A 20 -3.64 -20.81 2.14
N SER A 21 -3.10 -21.28 3.27
CA SER A 21 -1.67 -21.17 3.58
C SER A 21 -0.81 -21.86 2.53
N ARG A 22 -1.32 -22.88 1.83
CA ARG A 22 -0.61 -23.53 0.71
C ARG A 22 -0.31 -22.55 -0.43
N ILE A 23 -1.25 -21.65 -0.74
CA ILE A 23 -1.09 -20.64 -1.79
C ILE A 23 -0.03 -19.62 -1.35
N ILE A 24 -0.10 -19.17 -0.11
CA ILE A 24 0.86 -18.21 0.46
C ILE A 24 2.27 -18.81 0.51
N GLN A 25 2.40 -20.08 0.91
CA GLN A 25 3.67 -20.82 0.87
C GLN A 25 4.21 -20.97 -0.55
N ALA A 26 3.35 -21.22 -1.54
CA ALA A 26 3.75 -21.30 -2.94
C ALA A 26 4.27 -19.95 -3.45
N ILE A 27 3.62 -18.83 -3.09
CA ILE A 27 4.10 -17.48 -3.41
C ILE A 27 5.48 -17.24 -2.79
N SER A 28 5.61 -17.51 -1.48
CA SER A 28 6.87 -17.35 -0.75
C SER A 28 8.01 -18.17 -1.36
N THR A 29 7.78 -19.46 -1.59
CA THR A 29 8.77 -20.39 -2.13
C THR A 29 9.13 -20.07 -3.59
N SER A 30 8.23 -19.46 -4.36
CA SER A 30 8.51 -19.09 -5.75
C SER A 30 9.66 -18.09 -5.88
N GLY A 31 9.93 -17.32 -4.82
CA GLY A 31 10.91 -16.25 -4.80
C GLY A 31 10.66 -15.15 -5.84
N LYS A 32 9.50 -15.13 -6.50
CA LYS A 32 9.12 -14.12 -7.49
C LYS A 32 8.87 -12.77 -6.81
N LEU A 33 8.94 -11.70 -7.60
CA LEU A 33 8.61 -10.36 -7.11
C LEU A 33 7.14 -10.30 -6.69
N VAL A 34 6.89 -9.89 -5.45
CA VAL A 34 5.56 -9.56 -4.94
C VAL A 34 5.41 -8.03 -5.00
N VAL A 35 4.39 -7.56 -5.72
CA VAL A 35 4.11 -6.14 -5.88
C VAL A 35 2.83 -5.81 -5.13
N GLY A 36 2.86 -4.75 -4.32
CA GLY A 36 1.69 -4.21 -3.61
C GLY A 36 1.67 -2.69 -3.62
N HIS A 37 0.66 -2.09 -2.98
CA HIS A 37 0.51 -0.64 -2.88
C HIS A 37 0.24 -0.27 -1.43
N ASN A 38 1.16 0.43 -0.77
CA ASN A 38 1.07 0.72 0.66
C ASN A 38 0.94 -0.56 1.51
N MET A 39 1.75 -1.57 1.21
CA MET A 39 1.49 -2.97 1.55
C MET A 39 2.03 -3.42 2.92
N LEU A 40 2.39 -2.49 3.80
CA LEU A 40 2.95 -2.84 5.12
C LEU A 40 1.98 -3.72 5.91
N LEU A 41 0.71 -3.30 6.00
CA LEU A 41 -0.31 -4.06 6.73
C LEU A 41 -0.65 -5.38 6.04
N ASP A 42 -0.67 -5.42 4.71
CA ASP A 42 -0.86 -6.66 3.95
C ASP A 42 0.23 -7.68 4.29
N VAL A 43 1.49 -7.25 4.33
CA VAL A 43 2.64 -8.08 4.71
C VAL A 43 2.53 -8.53 6.16
N MET A 44 2.26 -7.61 7.09
CA MET A 44 2.10 -7.93 8.51
C MET A 44 0.99 -8.96 8.74
N HIS A 45 -0.19 -8.73 8.19
CA HIS A 45 -1.33 -9.64 8.33
C HIS A 45 -1.08 -10.99 7.66
N THR A 46 -0.44 -11.01 6.48
CA THR A 46 -0.10 -12.26 5.80
C THR A 46 0.89 -13.10 6.60
N ILE A 47 1.92 -12.48 7.16
CA ILE A 47 2.89 -13.16 8.05
C ILE A 47 2.17 -13.67 9.31
N HIS A 48 1.40 -12.80 9.96
CA HIS A 48 0.71 -13.13 11.21
C HIS A 48 -0.28 -14.29 11.08
N GLN A 49 -1.03 -14.32 9.99
CA GLN A 49 -2.11 -15.29 9.78
C GLN A 49 -1.61 -16.63 9.22
N PHE A 50 -0.56 -16.61 8.38
CA PHE A 50 -0.19 -17.79 7.58
C PHE A 50 1.20 -18.35 7.88
N PHE A 51 2.05 -17.65 8.64
CA PHE A 51 3.40 -18.11 8.98
C PHE A 51 3.64 -18.20 10.48
N CYS A 52 3.63 -17.08 11.19
CA CYS A 52 3.94 -17.02 12.61
C CYS A 52 3.42 -15.73 13.24
N GLN A 53 3.32 -15.70 14.57
CA GLN A 53 3.07 -14.44 15.29
C GLN A 53 4.13 -13.40 14.91
N LEU A 54 3.72 -12.12 14.90
CA LEU A 54 4.65 -11.04 14.57
C LEU A 54 5.66 -10.89 15.72
N PRO A 55 6.96 -10.74 15.41
CA PRO A 55 7.95 -10.49 16.44
C PRO A 55 7.76 -9.08 17.04
N ASP A 56 8.22 -8.91 18.27
CA ASP A 56 8.13 -7.63 18.98
C ASP A 56 9.20 -6.62 18.50
N ASP A 57 10.30 -7.10 17.91
CA ASP A 57 11.37 -6.27 17.36
C ASP A 57 11.22 -6.02 15.85
N LEU A 58 11.50 -4.79 15.44
CA LEU A 58 11.40 -4.37 14.04
C LEU A 58 12.44 -5.05 13.13
N ASN A 59 13.65 -5.34 13.63
CA ASN A 59 14.67 -6.02 12.83
C ASN A 59 14.31 -7.48 12.65
N GLU A 60 13.82 -8.14 13.71
CA GLU A 60 13.27 -9.49 13.59
C GLU A 60 12.10 -9.53 12.58
N PHE A 61 11.21 -8.53 12.61
CA PHE A 61 10.12 -8.45 11.62
C PHE A 61 10.65 -8.34 10.18
N LYS A 62 11.71 -7.56 9.96
CA LYS A 62 12.36 -7.46 8.64
C LYS A 62 12.99 -8.77 8.22
N GLU A 63 13.63 -9.50 9.13
CA GLU A 63 14.21 -10.81 8.85
C GLU A 63 13.12 -11.83 8.46
N VAL A 64 12.03 -11.90 9.22
CA VAL A 64 10.87 -12.74 8.88
C VAL A 64 10.28 -12.34 7.53
N THR A 65 10.10 -11.04 7.28
CA THR A 65 9.59 -10.53 6.00
C THR A 65 10.48 -10.94 4.83
N ASN A 66 11.80 -10.83 4.97
CA ASN A 66 12.75 -11.22 3.90
C ASN A 66 12.77 -12.73 3.65
N CYS A 67 12.51 -13.55 4.68
CA CYS A 67 12.34 -14.99 4.52
C CYS A 67 11.05 -15.34 3.78
N VAL A 68 9.95 -14.66 4.11
CA VAL A 68 8.63 -14.92 3.52
C VAL A 68 8.52 -14.37 2.11
N PHE A 69 8.90 -13.12 1.90
CA PHE A 69 8.85 -12.42 0.61
C PHE A 69 10.24 -11.85 0.28
N PRO A 70 11.12 -12.63 -0.37
CA PRO A 70 12.51 -12.21 -0.63
C PRO A 70 12.63 -11.05 -1.61
N ARG A 71 11.56 -10.76 -2.38
CA ARG A 71 11.48 -9.63 -3.31
C ARG A 71 10.13 -8.96 -3.20
N VAL A 72 10.10 -7.77 -2.61
CA VAL A 72 8.89 -6.95 -2.45
C VAL A 72 9.09 -5.60 -3.12
N LEU A 73 8.06 -5.11 -3.80
CA LEU A 73 8.01 -3.74 -4.34
C LEU A 73 6.69 -3.09 -3.96
N ASP A 74 6.79 -1.95 -3.27
CA ASP A 74 5.65 -1.10 -2.96
C ASP A 74 5.52 0.01 -4.02
N THR A 75 4.41 -0.01 -4.75
CA THR A 75 4.14 0.94 -5.83
C THR A 75 3.91 2.36 -5.34
N LYS A 76 3.40 2.56 -4.11
CA LYS A 76 3.25 3.89 -3.51
C LYS A 76 4.62 4.48 -3.19
N LEU A 77 5.52 3.67 -2.64
CA LEU A 77 6.91 4.06 -2.39
C LEU A 77 7.63 4.37 -3.70
N MET A 78 7.47 3.51 -4.72
CA MET A 78 8.03 3.72 -6.05
C MET A 78 7.57 5.06 -6.65
N ALA A 79 6.26 5.33 -6.63
CA ALA A 79 5.69 6.59 -7.12
C ALA A 79 6.18 7.83 -6.35
N SER A 80 6.51 7.65 -5.06
CA SER A 80 7.03 8.72 -4.18
C SER A 80 8.54 8.95 -4.28
N THR A 81 9.24 8.19 -5.12
CA THR A 81 10.70 8.25 -5.27
C THR A 81 11.08 8.88 -6.62
N ASN A 82 12.26 9.49 -6.72
CA ASN A 82 12.77 9.99 -8.00
C ASN A 82 12.96 8.84 -9.01
N PRO A 83 12.66 9.06 -10.31
CA PRO A 83 12.25 10.33 -10.93
C PRO A 83 10.75 10.62 -10.84
N PHE A 84 9.93 9.70 -10.31
CA PHE A 84 8.47 9.82 -10.33
C PHE A 84 7.93 10.91 -9.39
N LYS A 85 8.61 11.16 -8.27
CA LYS A 85 8.24 12.18 -7.28
C LYS A 85 8.07 13.59 -7.87
N GLU A 86 8.74 13.90 -8.98
CA GLU A 86 8.64 15.20 -9.67
C GLU A 86 7.40 15.32 -10.55
N ILE A 87 6.81 14.20 -10.94
CA ILE A 87 5.76 14.10 -11.97
C ILE A 87 4.43 13.61 -11.36
N ILE A 88 4.51 12.87 -10.25
CA ILE A 88 3.40 12.27 -9.52
C ILE A 88 3.30 12.93 -8.15
N TYR A 89 2.24 13.70 -7.96
CA TYR A 89 1.97 14.40 -6.71
C TYR A 89 1.07 13.56 -5.80
N ASN A 90 -0.03 13.03 -6.31
CA ASN A 90 -0.91 12.14 -5.55
C ASN A 90 -0.59 10.67 -5.84
N THR A 91 -0.31 9.93 -4.77
CA THR A 91 0.06 8.51 -4.82
C THR A 91 -1.01 7.60 -4.21
N SER A 92 -2.27 8.04 -4.09
CA SER A 92 -3.38 7.12 -3.86
C SER A 92 -3.54 6.19 -5.07
N LEU A 93 -3.93 4.93 -4.87
CA LEU A 93 -3.96 3.95 -5.96
C LEU A 93 -4.81 4.39 -7.15
N ALA A 94 -6.01 4.93 -6.90
CA ALA A 94 -6.92 5.43 -7.93
C ALA A 94 -6.35 6.62 -8.71
N GLU A 95 -5.79 7.62 -8.02
CA GLU A 95 -5.22 8.79 -8.71
C GLU A 95 -3.91 8.43 -9.42
N LEU A 96 -3.12 7.53 -8.85
CA LEU A 96 -1.92 7.00 -9.46
C LEU A 96 -2.28 6.26 -10.77
N GLU A 97 -3.30 5.40 -10.75
CA GLU A 97 -3.76 4.69 -11.96
C GLU A 97 -4.17 5.67 -13.07
N LYS A 98 -4.93 6.71 -12.73
CA LYS A 98 -5.33 7.76 -13.65
C LYS A 98 -4.11 8.52 -14.19
N ARG A 99 -3.22 8.96 -13.30
CA ARG A 99 -1.99 9.71 -13.65
C ARG A 99 -1.09 8.92 -14.60
N LEU A 100 -1.00 7.60 -14.43
CA LEU A 100 -0.16 6.72 -15.25
C LEU A 100 -0.73 6.45 -16.66
N LYS A 101 -1.97 6.86 -16.93
CA LYS A 101 -2.56 6.86 -18.28
C LYS A 101 -2.19 8.10 -19.10
N ASP A 102 -1.74 9.17 -18.44
CA ASP A 102 -1.40 10.45 -19.05
C ASP A 102 0.12 10.62 -19.30
N SER A 103 0.47 11.53 -20.22
CA SER A 103 1.87 11.91 -20.51
C SER A 103 2.64 12.31 -19.23
N PRO A 104 3.92 11.93 -19.07
CA PRO A 104 4.79 11.24 -20.03
C PRO A 104 4.67 9.71 -20.03
N PHE A 105 3.74 9.14 -19.28
CA PHE A 105 3.57 7.69 -19.18
C PHE A 105 2.79 7.14 -20.37
N LYS A 106 2.94 5.83 -20.59
CA LYS A 106 2.17 5.10 -21.60
C LYS A 106 1.65 3.81 -20.96
N PRO A 107 0.32 3.60 -20.91
CA PRO A 107 -0.23 2.39 -20.33
C PRO A 107 0.24 1.17 -21.15
N PRO A 108 0.74 0.10 -20.52
CA PRO A 108 1.15 -1.11 -21.22
C PRO A 108 -0.07 -1.84 -21.78
N LYS A 109 0.14 -2.60 -22.88
CA LYS A 109 -0.88 -3.53 -23.37
C LYS A 109 -0.93 -4.73 -22.43
N VAL A 110 -2.11 -5.00 -21.86
CA VAL A 110 -2.37 -6.14 -20.99
C VAL A 110 -3.43 -7.00 -21.68
N ASP A 111 -3.06 -8.21 -22.06
CA ASP A 111 -3.96 -9.19 -22.66
C ASP A 111 -4.32 -10.26 -21.60
N GLY A 112 -5.59 -10.65 -21.54
CA GLY A 112 -6.03 -11.77 -20.70
C GLY A 112 -5.47 -13.09 -21.22
N ALA A 113 -5.08 -13.98 -20.30
CA ALA A 113 -4.69 -15.33 -20.68
C ALA A 113 -5.92 -16.12 -21.19
N ASP A 114 -5.72 -16.96 -22.19
CA ASP A 114 -6.78 -17.77 -22.80
C ASP A 114 -7.53 -18.59 -21.74
N GLY A 115 -8.86 -18.49 -21.75
CA GLY A 115 -9.73 -19.22 -20.82
C GLY A 115 -9.94 -18.55 -19.45
N PHE A 116 -9.36 -17.37 -19.20
CA PHE A 116 -9.56 -16.60 -17.98
C PHE A 116 -10.38 -15.33 -18.22
N GLN A 117 -11.20 -14.94 -17.23
CA GLN A 117 -11.96 -13.68 -17.30
C GLN A 117 -11.00 -12.48 -17.16
N SER A 118 -10.99 -11.58 -18.13
CA SER A 118 -10.33 -10.27 -17.99
C SER A 118 -11.29 -9.29 -17.33
N HIS A 119 -10.94 -8.74 -16.18
CA HIS A 119 -11.66 -7.61 -15.61
C HIS A 119 -11.35 -6.35 -16.44
N ASN A 120 -12.36 -5.77 -17.09
CA ASN A 120 -12.26 -4.41 -17.60
C ASN A 120 -12.28 -3.46 -16.40
N THR A 121 -11.09 -2.96 -16.01
CA THR A 121 -10.86 -2.00 -14.91
C THR A 121 -11.55 -0.63 -15.09
N ALA A 122 -12.42 -0.48 -16.09
CA ALA A 122 -13.10 0.78 -16.40
C ALA A 122 -14.35 1.06 -15.52
N SER A 123 -14.76 0.15 -14.64
CA SER A 123 -16.08 0.19 -13.99
C SER A 123 -16.10 0.24 -12.46
N GLU A 124 -14.96 0.28 -11.78
CA GLU A 124 -14.96 0.49 -10.33
C GLU A 124 -14.81 1.98 -10.04
N GLN A 125 -15.95 2.67 -9.94
CA GLN A 125 -16.00 3.94 -9.22
C GLN A 125 -15.67 3.65 -7.75
N LEU A 126 -14.38 3.71 -7.42
CA LEU A 126 -13.88 3.68 -6.05
C LEU A 126 -14.39 4.96 -5.35
N HIS A 127 -15.60 4.90 -4.80
CA HIS A 127 -16.12 5.92 -3.88
C HIS A 127 -15.57 5.63 -2.49
N GLU A 128 -14.46 6.28 -2.14
CA GLU A 128 -14.09 6.48 -0.75
C GLU A 128 -14.03 7.98 -0.47
N ALA A 129 -14.70 8.42 0.60
CA ALA A 129 -14.65 9.82 1.04
C ALA A 129 -13.21 10.31 1.35
N GLY A 130 -12.26 9.39 1.54
CA GLY A 130 -10.83 9.68 1.65
C GLY A 130 -10.18 10.14 0.33
N TYR A 131 -10.73 9.78 -0.83
CA TYR A 131 -10.22 10.18 -2.14
C TYR A 131 -10.38 11.70 -2.35
N ASP A 132 -11.59 12.23 -2.13
CA ASP A 132 -11.88 13.66 -2.29
C ASP A 132 -11.04 14.51 -1.32
N LYS A 133 -10.98 14.10 -0.04
CA LYS A 133 -10.21 14.82 0.97
C LYS A 133 -8.71 14.82 0.70
N THR A 134 -8.18 13.74 0.11
CA THR A 134 -6.76 13.67 -0.25
C THR A 134 -6.46 14.67 -1.37
N SER A 135 -7.32 14.73 -2.39
CA SER A 135 -7.22 15.73 -3.46
C SER A 135 -7.27 17.17 -2.91
N ASP A 136 -8.18 17.44 -1.98
CA ASP A 136 -8.31 18.75 -1.34
C ASP A 136 -7.04 19.16 -0.59
N LEU A 137 -6.37 18.23 0.10
CA LEU A 137 -5.08 18.50 0.74
C LEU A 137 -3.98 18.81 -0.29
N TYR A 138 -3.88 18.05 -1.38
CA TYR A 138 -2.92 18.39 -2.44
C TYR A 138 -3.19 19.77 -3.06
N GLN A 139 -4.46 20.15 -3.23
CA GLN A 139 -4.83 21.48 -3.71
C GLN A 139 -4.49 22.58 -2.70
N LEU A 140 -4.82 22.35 -1.42
CA LEU A 140 -4.59 23.30 -0.32
C LEU A 140 -3.10 23.63 -0.18
N PHE A 141 -2.23 22.62 -0.29
CA PHE A 141 -0.78 22.80 -0.15
C PHE A 141 -0.04 22.95 -1.48
N SER A 142 -0.73 23.15 -2.60
CA SER A 142 -0.12 23.27 -3.94
C SER A 142 0.97 24.35 -4.02
N ALA A 143 0.86 25.42 -3.23
CA ALA A 143 1.86 26.49 -3.13
C ALA A 143 3.21 26.04 -2.52
N PHE A 144 3.23 24.90 -1.82
CA PHE A 144 4.40 24.34 -1.12
C PHE A 144 5.05 23.18 -1.90
N GLY A 145 4.59 22.93 -3.13
CA GLY A 145 5.07 21.84 -3.97
C GLY A 145 4.53 20.48 -3.52
N ASN A 146 5.29 19.42 -3.76
CA ASN A 146 4.84 18.08 -3.43
C ASN A 146 4.79 17.88 -1.90
N ILE A 147 3.71 17.26 -1.44
CA ILE A 147 3.49 16.91 -0.04
C ILE A 147 3.39 15.39 0.11
N GLN A 148 3.60 14.87 1.31
CA GLN A 148 3.10 13.53 1.64
C GLN A 148 2.01 13.63 2.67
N VAL A 149 0.90 12.95 2.40
CA VAL A 149 -0.27 12.87 3.27
C VAL A 149 -0.35 11.47 3.87
N SER A 150 -0.49 11.40 5.19
CA SER A 150 -0.80 10.19 5.93
C SER A 150 -2.02 10.43 6.80
N TRP A 151 -3.15 9.83 6.45
CA TRP A 151 -4.38 9.93 7.23
C TRP A 151 -4.21 9.30 8.61
N ILE A 152 -4.73 9.98 9.62
CA ILE A 152 -4.81 9.49 11.01
C ILE A 152 -6.21 8.91 11.23
N ASP A 153 -7.23 9.67 10.80
CA ASP A 153 -8.65 9.29 10.80
C ASP A 153 -9.41 10.04 9.70
N ASP A 154 -10.75 9.95 9.67
CA ASP A 154 -11.58 10.58 8.64
C ASP A 154 -11.50 12.11 8.60
N THR A 155 -10.95 12.75 9.62
CA THR A 155 -10.94 14.21 9.80
C THR A 155 -9.56 14.81 10.04
N SER A 156 -8.53 13.98 10.25
CA SER A 156 -7.17 14.44 10.54
C SER A 156 -6.12 13.65 9.75
N ALA A 157 -5.05 14.36 9.36
CA ALA A 157 -3.93 13.78 8.62
C ALA A 157 -2.61 14.45 8.99
N PHE A 158 -1.52 13.69 8.95
CA PHE A 158 -0.18 14.24 8.90
C PHE A 158 0.14 14.67 7.47
N VAL A 159 0.64 15.90 7.34
CA VAL A 159 1.14 16.45 6.07
C VAL A 159 2.61 16.81 6.24
N SER A 160 3.46 16.26 5.38
CA SER A 160 4.87 16.64 5.30
C SER A 160 5.11 17.56 4.11
N LEU A 161 5.80 18.67 4.36
CA LEU A 161 6.22 19.62 3.32
C LEU A 161 7.64 19.29 2.85
N SER A 162 7.94 19.65 1.60
CA SER A 162 9.26 19.42 1.02
C SER A 162 10.36 20.29 1.63
N GLN A 163 10.02 21.46 2.16
CA GLN A 163 10.97 22.41 2.75
C GLN A 163 10.54 22.80 4.17
N ALA A 164 11.48 22.71 5.11
CA ALA A 164 11.19 22.92 6.54
C ALA A 164 10.87 24.39 6.87
N ASP A 165 11.42 25.34 6.14
CA ASP A 165 11.17 26.79 6.30
C ASP A 165 9.74 27.20 5.92
N GLN A 166 9.07 26.41 5.06
CA GLN A 166 7.69 26.63 4.65
C GLN A 166 6.65 26.24 5.71
N VAL A 167 7.03 25.42 6.70
CA VAL A 167 6.11 24.93 7.75
C VAL A 167 5.48 26.10 8.51
N GLN A 168 6.29 27.09 8.89
CA GLN A 168 5.80 28.24 9.65
C GLN A 168 4.84 29.10 8.83
N ILE A 169 5.05 29.18 7.50
CA ILE A 169 4.16 29.88 6.58
C ILE A 169 2.81 29.16 6.52
N ALA A 170 2.80 27.84 6.32
CA ALA A 170 1.58 27.05 6.29
C ALA A 170 0.77 27.17 7.60
N VAL A 171 1.44 27.07 8.76
CA VAL A 171 0.79 27.26 10.07
C VAL A 171 0.19 28.66 10.22
N ASN A 172 0.94 29.71 9.83
CA ASN A 172 0.45 31.08 9.92
C ASN A 172 -0.74 31.35 8.99
N THR A 173 -0.72 30.81 7.77
CA THR A 173 -1.85 30.93 6.83
C THR A 173 -3.11 30.27 7.38
N SER A 174 -2.98 29.14 8.08
CA SER A 174 -4.14 28.44 8.65
C SER A 174 -4.87 29.24 9.74
N LYS A 175 -4.24 30.25 10.36
CA LYS A 175 -4.89 31.12 11.37
C LYS A 175 -6.10 31.91 10.83
N TYR A 176 -6.17 32.08 9.51
CA TYR A 176 -7.26 32.77 8.83
C TYR A 176 -8.32 31.82 8.26
N ALA A 177 -8.11 30.51 8.38
CA ALA A 177 -9.05 29.51 7.91
C ALA A 177 -10.05 29.15 9.01
N GLU A 178 -11.32 29.03 8.64
CA GLU A 178 -12.38 28.57 9.55
C GLU A 178 -12.62 27.06 9.46
N SER A 179 -12.28 26.43 8.33
CA SER A 179 -12.61 25.04 8.01
C SER A 179 -11.54 24.01 8.37
N TYR A 180 -10.32 24.44 8.70
CA TYR A 180 -9.22 23.55 9.07
C TYR A 180 -8.24 24.25 10.01
N ARG A 181 -7.44 23.47 10.73
CA ARG A 181 -6.35 23.96 11.57
C ARG A 181 -5.06 23.20 11.23
N ILE A 182 -3.95 23.92 11.10
CA ILE A 182 -2.62 23.33 10.95
C ILE A 182 -1.84 23.58 12.24
N GLN A 183 -1.18 22.54 12.75
CA GLN A 183 -0.25 22.63 13.88
C GLN A 183 1.00 21.80 13.59
N THR A 184 2.08 22.08 14.31
CA THR A 184 3.29 21.28 14.20
C THR A 184 3.14 19.94 14.92
N TYR A 185 3.92 18.94 14.55
CA TYR A 185 3.90 17.63 15.23
C TYR A 185 4.23 17.75 16.73
N ALA A 186 5.06 18.72 17.13
CA ALA A 186 5.39 18.95 18.54
C ALA A 186 4.20 19.51 19.37
N GLU A 187 3.19 20.06 18.70
CA GLU A 187 1.99 20.62 19.31
C GLU A 187 0.78 19.67 19.19
N TYR A 188 0.94 18.53 18.51
CA TYR A 188 -0.03 17.45 18.41
C TYR A 188 0.01 16.57 19.66
#